data_AF-A0A529P966-F1
#
_entry.id   AF-A0A529P966-F1
#
_cell.length_a   1.000
_cell.length_b   1.000
_cell.length_c   1.000
_cell.angle_alpha   90.00
_cell.angle_beta   90.00
_cell.angle_gamma   90.00
#
_symmetry.space_group_name_H-M   'P 1'
#
loop_
_entity.id
_entity.type
_entity.pdbx_description
1 polymer ?
#
loop_
_entity_poly.entity_id
_entity_poly.type
_entity_poly.pdbx_seq_one_letter_code
_entity_poly.pdbx_strand_id
1 'polypeptide(L)'
;IAEAKRLLAEAGIPNGFEVTLTTERAYDIPDYAVIIQNFAKKAGIDVKLNVLPQDAYYGSATFGSSPWLDSNLGITDFGHRGTPDIFLNATLKSDGAWNAAHFKNADYDALLVDYGKARDLQAQRIAAGRIQTLLLDETPEIISYFSQYSRITSNKVEGVRFTAISHLLLDRVTFVQA
;
A
#
# COMPACT_ATOMS: atom_id res chain seq x y z
N ILE A 1 -11.19 -13.13 -15.16
CA ILE A 1 -11.16 -12.48 -16.50
C ILE A 1 -12.56 -12.22 -17.04
N ALA A 2 -13.46 -13.21 -17.14
CA ALA A 2 -14.83 -12.98 -17.60
C ALA A 2 -15.56 -11.90 -16.79
N GLU A 3 -15.46 -11.97 -15.45
CA GLU A 3 -16.08 -10.98 -14.57
C GLU A 3 -15.52 -9.57 -14.76
N ALA A 4 -14.19 -9.42 -14.88
CA ALA A 4 -13.57 -8.12 -15.15
C ALA A 4 -14.08 -7.51 -16.48
N LYS A 5 -14.25 -8.32 -17.53
CA LYS A 5 -14.81 -7.86 -18.81
C LYS A 5 -16.29 -7.45 -18.68
N ARG A 6 -17.09 -8.19 -17.88
CA ARG A 6 -18.48 -7.82 -17.59
C ARG A 6 -18.56 -6.46 -16.91
N LEU A 7 -17.76 -6.25 -15.85
CA LEU A 7 -17.71 -4.99 -15.12
C LEU A 7 -17.24 -3.82 -16.00
N LEU A 8 -16.24 -4.03 -16.87
CA LEU A 8 -15.81 -3.02 -17.85
C LEU A 8 -16.94 -2.64 -18.83
N ALA A 9 -17.74 -3.61 -19.28
CA ALA A 9 -18.88 -3.34 -20.14
C ALA A 9 -19.99 -2.56 -19.42
N GLU A 10 -20.27 -2.88 -18.15
CA GLU A 10 -21.24 -2.15 -17.32
C GLU A 10 -20.80 -0.72 -17.04
N ALA A 11 -19.49 -0.48 -16.92
CA ALA A 11 -18.91 0.85 -16.84
C ALA A 11 -18.90 1.60 -18.19
N GLY A 12 -19.39 1.00 -19.28
CA GLY A 12 -19.43 1.62 -20.61
C GLY A 12 -18.10 1.56 -21.39
N ILE A 13 -17.14 0.75 -20.93
CA ILE A 13 -15.79 0.62 -21.54
C ILE A 13 -15.49 -0.85 -21.91
N PRO A 14 -16.35 -1.52 -22.73
CA PRO A 14 -16.28 -2.96 -22.97
C PRO A 14 -14.98 -3.43 -23.66
N ASN A 15 -14.28 -2.51 -24.33
CA ASN A 15 -13.01 -2.79 -25.02
C ASN A 15 -11.77 -2.45 -24.18
N GLY A 16 -11.98 -2.04 -22.92
CA GLY A 16 -10.91 -1.54 -22.05
C GLY A 16 -10.41 -0.16 -22.43
N PHE A 17 -9.29 0.24 -21.81
CA PHE A 17 -8.70 1.57 -21.91
C PHE A 17 -7.18 1.50 -21.72
N GLU A 18 -6.49 2.58 -22.06
CA GLU A 18 -5.07 2.76 -21.73
C GLU A 18 -4.91 3.50 -20.40
N VAL A 19 -3.94 3.07 -19.58
CA VAL A 19 -3.57 3.76 -18.34
C VAL A 19 -2.07 3.61 -18.06
N THR A 20 -1.46 4.65 -17.50
CA THR A 20 -0.08 4.56 -17.00
C THR A 20 -0.08 4.14 -15.54
N LEU A 21 0.61 3.04 -15.25
CA LEU A 21 0.97 2.63 -13.89
C LEU A 21 2.35 3.22 -13.55
N THR A 22 2.37 4.14 -12.58
CA THR A 22 3.61 4.77 -12.10
C THR A 22 4.05 4.14 -10.78
N THR A 23 5.31 3.72 -10.72
CA THR A 23 5.84 3.03 -9.54
C THR A 23 7.33 3.29 -9.36
N GLU A 24 7.86 2.97 -8.18
CA GLU A 24 9.29 3.01 -7.92
C GLU A 24 10.06 1.77 -8.36
N ARG A 25 11.37 1.96 -8.55
CA ARG A 25 12.38 0.92 -8.72
C ARG A 25 12.93 0.51 -7.36
N ALA A 26 12.15 -0.25 -6.60
CA ALA A 26 12.59 -0.84 -5.34
C ALA A 26 12.02 -2.26 -5.20
N TYR A 27 12.77 -3.11 -4.47
CA TYR A 27 12.36 -4.48 -4.15
C TYR A 27 11.88 -5.27 -5.38
N ASP A 28 10.74 -5.96 -5.26
CA ASP A 28 10.05 -6.74 -6.29
C ASP A 28 8.98 -5.94 -7.05
N ILE A 29 8.81 -4.65 -6.73
CA ILE A 29 7.71 -3.83 -7.23
C ILE A 29 7.69 -3.71 -8.77
N PRO A 30 8.83 -3.52 -9.48
CA PRO A 30 8.83 -3.50 -10.95
C PRO A 30 8.33 -4.79 -11.58
N ASP A 31 8.72 -5.94 -11.02
CA ASP A 31 8.28 -7.25 -11.51
C ASP A 31 6.79 -7.46 -11.22
N TYR A 32 6.32 -7.03 -10.06
CA TYR A 32 4.89 -7.03 -9.73
C TYR A 32 4.06 -6.15 -10.68
N ALA A 33 4.58 -4.98 -11.08
CA ALA A 33 3.92 -4.12 -12.06
C ALA A 33 3.80 -4.80 -13.44
N VAL A 34 4.81 -5.56 -13.86
CA VAL A 34 4.74 -6.39 -15.09
C VAL A 34 3.68 -7.48 -14.97
N ILE A 35 3.53 -8.09 -13.80
CA ILE A 35 2.47 -9.07 -13.54
C ILE A 35 1.08 -8.42 -13.70
N ILE A 36 0.87 -7.24 -13.10
CA ILE A 36 -0.38 -6.48 -13.24
C ILE A 36 -0.64 -6.16 -14.71
N GLN A 37 0.34 -5.62 -15.44
CA GLN A 37 0.21 -5.31 -16.87
C GLN A 37 -0.25 -6.54 -17.67
N ASN A 38 0.37 -7.70 -17.44
CA ASN A 38 0.05 -8.94 -18.15
C ASN A 38 -1.35 -9.47 -17.82
N PHE A 39 -1.81 -9.33 -16.58
CA PHE A 39 -3.17 -9.73 -16.20
C PHE A 39 -4.23 -8.74 -16.71
N ALA A 40 -3.98 -7.45 -16.60
CA ALA A 40 -4.86 -6.37 -17.07
C ALA A 40 -5.09 -6.46 -18.59
N LYS A 41 -4.05 -6.79 -19.36
CA LYS A 41 -4.14 -7.01 -20.81
C LYS A 41 -5.15 -8.10 -21.20
N LYS A 42 -5.31 -9.15 -20.38
CA LYS A 42 -6.31 -10.21 -20.63
C LYS A 42 -7.75 -9.71 -20.53
N ALA A 43 -7.97 -8.59 -19.81
CA ALA A 43 -9.25 -7.91 -19.70
C ALA A 43 -9.43 -6.78 -20.73
N GLY A 44 -8.40 -6.44 -21.52
CA GLY A 44 -8.44 -5.36 -22.51
C GLY A 44 -7.85 -4.03 -22.02
N ILE A 45 -7.27 -4.00 -20.81
CA ILE A 45 -6.64 -2.78 -20.27
C ILE A 45 -5.17 -2.74 -20.71
N ASP A 46 -4.78 -1.69 -21.41
CA ASP A 46 -3.40 -1.45 -21.86
C ASP A 46 -2.65 -0.63 -20.80
N VAL A 47 -1.92 -1.32 -19.92
CA VAL A 47 -1.14 -0.66 -18.87
C VAL A 47 0.25 -0.29 -19.39
N LYS A 48 0.60 1.00 -19.40
CA LYS A 48 1.96 1.49 -19.65
C LYS A 48 2.71 1.59 -18.32
N LEU A 49 3.90 1.01 -18.24
CA LEU A 49 4.71 1.05 -17.02
C LEU A 49 5.63 2.27 -17.03
N ASN A 50 5.55 3.08 -15.98
CA ASN A 50 6.47 4.17 -15.70
C ASN A 50 7.20 3.87 -14.39
N VAL A 51 8.40 3.29 -14.49
CA VAL A 51 9.19 2.83 -13.34
C VAL A 51 10.31 3.82 -13.05
N LEU A 52 10.21 4.53 -11.94
CA LEU A 52 11.08 5.65 -11.58
C LEU A 52 12.08 5.27 -10.47
N PRO A 53 13.28 5.86 -10.44
CA PRO A 53 14.10 5.88 -9.22
C PRO A 53 13.31 6.42 -8.01
N GLN A 54 13.57 5.92 -6.80
CA GLN A 54 12.77 6.25 -5.60
C GLN A 54 12.73 7.75 -5.29
N ASP A 55 13.87 8.45 -5.44
CA ASP A 55 13.98 9.89 -5.23
C ASP A 55 13.07 10.68 -6.19
N ALA A 56 13.02 10.28 -7.47
CA ALA A 56 12.13 10.85 -8.45
C ALA A 56 10.65 10.45 -8.22
N TYR A 57 10.38 9.24 -7.75
CA TYR A 57 9.04 8.73 -7.48
C TYR A 57 8.37 9.46 -6.30
N TYR A 58 9.08 9.58 -5.18
CA TYR A 58 8.58 10.24 -3.98
C TYR A 58 8.64 11.76 -4.06
N GLY A 59 9.61 12.31 -4.79
CA GLY A 59 9.75 13.75 -4.99
C GLY A 59 9.85 14.50 -3.66
N SER A 60 8.98 15.51 -3.48
CA SER A 60 8.90 16.25 -2.22
C SER A 60 7.86 15.69 -1.23
N ALA A 61 7.19 14.58 -1.58
CA ALA A 61 6.06 14.02 -0.86
C ALA A 61 4.89 15.00 -0.65
N THR A 62 4.64 15.84 -1.65
CA THR A 62 3.48 16.75 -1.73
C THR A 62 2.79 16.66 -3.09
N PHE A 63 1.48 16.85 -3.11
CA PHE A 63 0.67 16.89 -4.33
C PHE A 63 1.19 17.92 -5.34
N GLY A 64 1.10 17.58 -6.63
CA GLY A 64 1.58 18.39 -7.74
C GLY A 64 3.09 18.35 -7.95
N SER A 65 3.84 17.63 -7.12
CA SER A 65 5.29 17.50 -7.26
C SER A 65 5.83 16.09 -6.92
N SER A 66 4.93 15.12 -6.79
CA SER A 66 5.28 13.78 -6.33
C SER A 66 4.53 12.73 -7.15
N PRO A 67 5.17 12.05 -8.11
CA PRO A 67 4.51 11.07 -8.99
C PRO A 67 3.65 10.04 -8.27
N TRP A 68 4.05 9.59 -7.08
CA TRP A 68 3.28 8.63 -6.28
C TRP A 68 1.93 9.15 -5.74
N LEU A 69 1.79 10.47 -5.55
CA LEU A 69 0.54 11.12 -5.13
C LEU A 69 -0.34 11.54 -6.32
N ASP A 70 0.30 11.77 -7.46
CA ASP A 70 -0.31 12.41 -8.63
C ASP A 70 -0.66 11.39 -9.74
N SER A 71 -0.28 10.11 -9.61
CA SER A 71 -0.53 9.10 -10.63
C SER A 71 -1.97 8.59 -10.65
N ASN A 72 -2.54 8.43 -11.85
CA ASN A 72 -3.86 7.80 -12.04
C ASN A 72 -3.92 6.33 -11.60
N LEU A 73 -2.79 5.62 -11.70
CA LEU A 73 -2.60 4.26 -11.21
C LEU A 73 -1.17 4.14 -10.73
N GLY A 74 -0.98 3.60 -9.53
CA GLY A 74 0.36 3.44 -8.97
C GLY A 74 0.49 2.27 -8.01
N ILE A 75 1.72 1.92 -7.71
CA ILE A 75 2.08 0.97 -6.66
C ILE A 75 3.05 1.68 -5.72
N THR A 76 2.64 1.84 -4.48
CA THR A 76 3.44 2.45 -3.41
C THR A 76 3.61 1.44 -2.31
N ASP A 77 4.83 1.21 -1.84
CA ASP A 77 5.05 0.40 -0.65
C ASP A 77 4.94 1.24 0.62
N PHE A 78 4.56 0.59 1.72
CA PHE A 78 4.51 1.24 3.02
C PHE A 78 5.28 0.40 4.05
N GLY A 79 6.33 0.99 4.61
CA GLY A 79 7.08 0.37 5.69
C GLY A 79 6.26 0.24 6.97
N HIS A 80 6.39 -0.90 7.67
CA HIS A 80 5.65 -1.21 8.90
C HIS A 80 5.66 -0.10 9.97
N ARG A 81 4.57 -0.02 10.73
CA ARG A 81 4.38 0.85 11.90
C ARG A 81 3.74 0.04 13.02
N GLY A 82 4.03 0.41 14.27
CA GLY A 82 3.50 -0.30 15.44
C GLY A 82 1.97 -0.23 15.56
N THR A 83 1.34 0.74 14.92
CA THR A 83 -0.11 0.88 14.82
C THR A 83 -0.50 1.31 13.40
N PRO A 84 -1.73 1.01 12.95
CA PRO A 84 -2.18 1.34 11.59
C PRO A 84 -2.57 2.82 11.43
N ASP A 85 -2.62 3.61 12.52
CA ASP A 85 -3.20 4.95 12.55
C ASP A 85 -2.65 5.88 11.48
N ILE A 86 -1.34 5.84 11.21
CA ILE A 86 -0.75 6.70 10.18
C ILE A 86 -1.25 6.34 8.79
N PHE A 87 -1.50 5.07 8.49
CA PHE A 87 -2.05 4.68 7.19
C PHE A 87 -3.51 5.12 7.10
N LEU A 88 -4.31 4.78 8.11
CA LEU A 88 -5.72 5.16 8.17
C LEU A 88 -5.92 6.69 8.05
N ASN A 89 -5.03 7.49 8.63
CA ASN A 89 -5.11 8.95 8.54
C ASN A 89 -4.46 9.53 7.28
N ALA A 90 -3.25 9.12 6.92
CA ALA A 90 -2.51 9.80 5.86
C ALA A 90 -2.94 9.34 4.47
N THR A 91 -3.29 8.07 4.28
CA THR A 91 -3.57 7.51 2.94
C THR A 91 -5.05 7.45 2.59
N LEU A 92 -5.92 7.42 3.59
CA LEU A 92 -7.36 7.16 3.39
C LEU A 92 -8.27 8.28 3.91
N LYS A 93 -7.78 9.16 4.78
CA LYS A 93 -8.58 10.32 5.21
C LYS A 93 -8.79 11.27 4.04
N SER A 94 -9.95 11.91 3.97
CA SER A 94 -10.30 12.83 2.86
C SER A 94 -9.30 13.96 2.64
N ASP A 95 -8.61 14.40 3.69
CA ASP A 95 -7.57 15.43 3.69
C ASP A 95 -6.18 14.87 4.04
N GLY A 96 -6.02 13.54 3.94
CA GLY A 96 -4.79 12.83 4.23
C GLY A 96 -3.66 13.26 3.30
N ALA A 97 -2.50 13.58 3.87
CA ALA A 97 -1.35 14.10 3.12
C ALA A 97 -0.75 13.09 2.12
N TRP A 98 -1.06 11.80 2.27
CA TRP A 98 -0.56 10.68 1.47
C TRP A 98 -1.69 9.99 0.66
N ASN A 99 -2.85 10.65 0.52
CA ASN A 99 -4.03 10.08 -0.13
C ASN A 99 -3.92 10.13 -1.66
N ALA A 100 -3.06 9.27 -2.21
CA ALA A 100 -2.83 9.14 -3.65
C ALA A 100 -4.10 8.72 -4.43
N ALA A 101 -5.05 8.05 -3.78
CA ALA A 101 -6.33 7.68 -4.38
C ALA A 101 -7.30 8.86 -4.54
N HIS A 102 -6.99 10.02 -3.91
CA HIS A 102 -7.91 11.16 -3.77
C HIS A 102 -9.26 10.73 -3.18
N PHE A 103 -9.25 9.70 -2.33
CA PHE A 103 -10.45 9.13 -1.72
C PHE A 103 -11.09 10.15 -0.79
N LYS A 104 -12.39 10.39 -0.96
CA LYS A 104 -13.12 11.39 -0.18
C LYS A 104 -14.49 10.84 0.20
N ASN A 105 -14.60 10.39 1.44
CA ASN A 105 -15.80 9.74 1.93
C ASN A 105 -16.07 10.16 3.39
N ALA A 106 -17.19 10.84 3.62
CA ALA A 106 -17.55 11.37 4.93
C ALA A 106 -17.84 10.27 5.96
N ASP A 107 -18.34 9.11 5.51
CA ASP A 107 -18.61 7.96 6.37
C ASP A 107 -17.28 7.33 6.83
N TYR A 108 -16.29 7.23 5.93
CA TYR A 108 -14.94 6.81 6.31
C TYR A 108 -14.35 7.75 7.36
N ASP A 109 -14.42 9.07 7.13
CA ASP A 109 -13.90 10.06 8.06
C ASP A 109 -14.55 9.94 9.46
N ALA A 110 -15.86 9.70 9.51
CA ALA A 110 -16.60 9.50 10.77
C ALA A 110 -16.19 8.20 11.46
N LEU A 111 -16.08 7.09 10.72
CA LEU A 111 -15.65 5.80 11.25
C LEU A 111 -14.22 5.85 11.80
N LEU A 112 -13.32 6.60 11.14
CA LEU A 112 -11.95 6.80 11.62
C LEU A 112 -11.91 7.56 12.95
N VAL A 113 -12.78 8.56 13.12
CA VAL A 113 -12.94 9.27 14.40
C VAL A 113 -13.42 8.32 15.50
N ASP A 114 -14.39 7.44 15.20
CA ASP A 114 -14.90 6.46 16.16
C ASP A 114 -13.84 5.41 16.53
N TYR A 115 -13.05 4.96 15.55
CA TYR A 115 -11.89 4.09 15.79
C TYR A 115 -10.91 4.74 16.78
N GLY A 116 -10.60 6.03 16.61
CA GLY A 116 -9.72 6.77 17.53
C GLY A 116 -10.30 7.01 18.93
N LYS A 117 -11.63 6.94 19.09
CA LYS A 117 -12.32 7.10 20.39
C LYS A 117 -12.42 5.80 21.18
N ALA A 118 -12.18 4.64 20.57
CA ALA A 118 -12.29 3.35 21.23
C ALA A 118 -11.39 3.28 22.49
N ARG A 119 -11.93 2.73 23.58
CA ARG A 119 -11.24 2.67 24.89
C ARG A 119 -10.74 1.27 25.25
N ASP A 120 -11.08 0.28 24.45
CA ASP A 120 -10.65 -1.10 24.59
C ASP A 120 -10.51 -1.76 23.22
N LEU A 121 -9.88 -2.94 23.21
CA LEU A 121 -9.59 -3.69 21.99
C LEU A 121 -10.84 -4.22 21.30
N GLN A 122 -11.92 -4.50 22.02
CA GLN A 122 -13.14 -5.03 21.42
C GLN A 122 -13.85 -3.93 20.62
N ALA A 123 -14.03 -2.75 21.23
CA ALA A 123 -14.59 -1.58 20.56
C ALA A 123 -13.75 -1.17 19.34
N GLN A 124 -12.41 -1.17 19.48
CA GLN A 124 -11.52 -0.83 18.39
C GLN A 124 -11.62 -1.82 17.21
N ARG A 125 -11.75 -3.13 17.49
CA ARG A 125 -11.96 -4.16 16.45
C ARG A 125 -13.27 -4.00 15.72
N ILE A 126 -14.36 -3.66 16.42
CA ILE A 126 -15.66 -3.40 15.80
C ILE A 126 -15.58 -2.19 14.86
N ALA A 127 -14.95 -1.10 15.30
CA ALA A 127 -14.74 0.09 14.46
C ALA A 127 -13.86 -0.23 13.24
N ALA A 128 -12.76 -0.96 13.43
CA ALA A 128 -11.87 -1.39 12.34
C ALA A 128 -12.61 -2.26 11.31
N GLY A 129 -13.47 -3.19 11.75
CA GLY A 129 -14.26 -4.03 10.85
C GLY A 129 -15.23 -3.22 9.98
N ARG A 130 -15.82 -2.16 10.53
CA ARG A 130 -16.66 -1.24 9.75
C ARG A 130 -15.87 -0.47 8.71
N ILE A 131 -14.69 0.04 9.10
CA ILE A 131 -13.76 0.71 8.17
C ILE A 131 -13.38 -0.25 7.03
N GLN A 132 -12.94 -1.46 7.35
CA GLN A 132 -12.53 -2.45 6.35
C GLN A 132 -13.68 -2.81 5.39
N THR A 133 -14.90 -2.94 5.91
CA THR A 133 -16.08 -3.22 5.06
C THR A 133 -16.33 -2.08 4.09
N LEU A 134 -16.33 -0.84 4.56
CA LEU A 134 -16.50 0.34 3.70
C LEU A 134 -15.40 0.43 2.63
N LEU A 135 -14.15 0.16 2.99
CA LEU A 135 -13.03 0.18 2.04
C LEU A 135 -13.12 -0.94 1.00
N LEU A 136 -13.75 -2.08 1.31
CA LEU A 136 -14.01 -3.13 0.32
C LEU A 136 -15.11 -2.70 -0.68
N ASP A 137 -16.13 -1.99 -0.21
CA ASP A 137 -17.21 -1.51 -1.06
C ASP A 137 -16.74 -0.36 -1.98
N GLU A 138 -15.93 0.57 -1.44
CA GLU A 138 -15.44 1.75 -2.18
C GLU A 138 -14.14 1.48 -2.96
N THR A 139 -13.33 0.50 -2.53
CA THR A 139 -12.02 0.11 -3.09
C THR A 139 -11.13 1.27 -3.57
N PRO A 140 -10.75 2.24 -2.70
CA PRO A 140 -9.83 3.31 -3.08
C PRO A 140 -8.40 2.81 -3.28
N GLU A 141 -8.04 1.70 -2.63
CA GLU A 141 -6.74 1.05 -2.73
C GLU A 141 -6.90 -0.47 -2.75
N ILE A 142 -5.90 -1.17 -3.31
CA ILE A 142 -5.86 -2.64 -3.34
C ILE A 142 -4.61 -3.11 -2.59
N ILE A 143 -4.81 -3.66 -1.38
CA ILE A 143 -3.74 -4.27 -0.59
C ILE A 143 -3.47 -5.68 -1.11
N SER A 144 -2.46 -5.81 -1.97
CA SER A 144 -2.19 -7.04 -2.72
C SER A 144 -1.37 -8.07 -1.95
N TYR A 145 -0.39 -7.64 -1.16
CA TYR A 145 0.43 -8.51 -0.33
C TYR A 145 1.13 -7.73 0.79
N PHE A 146 1.68 -8.47 1.76
CA PHE A 146 2.58 -7.93 2.78
C PHE A 146 3.99 -8.47 2.54
N SER A 147 4.97 -7.57 2.40
CA SER A 147 6.37 -7.94 2.15
C SER A 147 6.92 -8.80 3.28
N GLN A 148 7.67 -9.84 2.91
CA GLN A 148 8.40 -10.68 3.85
C GLN A 148 9.89 -10.36 3.80
N TYR A 149 10.48 -10.11 4.96
CA TYR A 149 11.90 -9.83 5.09
C TYR A 149 12.61 -11.00 5.77
N SER A 150 13.62 -11.56 5.11
CA SER A 150 14.51 -12.55 5.71
C SER A 150 15.78 -11.89 6.23
N ARG A 151 16.23 -12.27 7.43
CA ARG A 151 17.49 -11.79 8.02
C ARG A 151 18.39 -12.97 8.28
N ILE A 152 19.58 -12.92 7.68
CA ILE A 152 20.58 -13.97 7.81
C ILE A 152 21.60 -13.50 8.83
N THR A 153 21.80 -14.29 9.88
CA THR A 153 22.80 -14.04 10.92
C THR A 153 23.77 -15.22 11.00
N SER A 154 25.02 -14.95 11.38
CA SER A 154 26.00 -15.99 11.61
C SER A 154 25.64 -16.77 12.88
N ASN A 155 25.86 -18.08 12.89
CA ASN A 155 25.72 -18.90 14.11
C ASN A 155 26.77 -18.56 15.19
N LYS A 156 27.74 -17.70 14.88
CA LYS A 156 28.77 -17.20 15.82
C LYS A 156 28.33 -15.97 16.61
N VAL A 157 27.17 -15.40 16.30
CA VAL A 157 26.62 -14.23 17.01
C VAL A 157 25.24 -14.55 17.54
N GLU A 158 24.94 -14.06 18.73
CA GLU A 158 23.63 -14.15 19.35
C GLU A 158 23.12 -12.76 19.73
N GLY A 159 21.84 -12.66 20.09
CA GLY A 159 21.23 -11.40 20.53
C GLY A 159 20.92 -10.39 19.42
N VAL A 160 21.14 -10.73 18.14
CA VAL A 160 20.71 -9.90 17.00
C VAL A 160 19.18 -9.85 16.97
N ARG A 161 18.62 -8.65 17.05
CA ARG A 161 17.18 -8.40 16.87
C ARG A 161 16.97 -7.49 15.67
N PHE A 162 15.76 -7.49 15.15
CA PHE A 162 15.37 -6.61 14.06
C PHE A 162 13.91 -6.16 14.21
N THR A 163 13.61 -5.01 13.63
CA THR A 163 12.23 -4.52 13.51
C THR A 163 11.56 -5.10 12.26
N ALA A 164 10.25 -4.93 12.11
CA ALA A 164 9.53 -5.37 10.91
C ALA A 164 9.90 -4.60 9.63
N ILE A 165 10.52 -3.41 9.76
CA ILE A 165 11.21 -2.70 8.66
C ILE A 165 12.71 -2.98 8.63
N SER A 166 13.12 -4.08 9.23
CA SER A 166 14.45 -4.63 9.06
C SER A 166 15.64 -3.83 9.62
N HIS A 167 15.39 -2.77 10.40
CA HIS A 167 16.44 -2.13 11.19
C HIS A 167 17.02 -3.13 12.20
N LEU A 168 18.34 -3.32 12.16
CA LEU A 168 19.06 -4.18 13.10
C LEU A 168 19.22 -3.45 14.43
N LEU A 169 18.88 -4.16 15.51
CA LEU A 169 19.12 -3.72 16.88
C LEU A 169 20.30 -4.54 17.40
N LEU A 170 21.44 -3.87 17.55
CA LEU A 170 22.73 -4.51 17.89
C LEU A 170 23.13 -4.33 19.36
N ASP A 171 22.26 -3.72 20.16
CA ASP A 171 22.48 -3.37 21.57
C ASP A 171 22.71 -4.57 22.51
N ARG A 172 22.39 -5.78 22.04
CA ARG A 172 22.51 -7.03 22.80
C ARG A 172 23.39 -8.07 22.11
N VAL A 173 24.12 -7.67 21.08
CA VAL A 173 24.88 -8.61 20.27
C VAL A 173 26.15 -9.03 20.99
N THR A 174 26.37 -10.35 21.07
CA THR A 174 27.58 -10.97 21.62
C THR A 174 28.09 -12.04 20.65
N PHE A 175 29.36 -12.41 20.80
CA PHE A 175 29.90 -13.61 20.17
C PHE A 175 29.56 -14.82 21.03
N VAL A 176 29.09 -15.89 20.39
CA VAL A 176 28.87 -17.17 21.05
C VAL A 176 30.25 -17.72 21.46
N GLN A 177 30.46 -17.92 22.76
CA GLN A 177 31.69 -18.59 23.25
C GLN A 177 31.69 -20.05 22.80
N ALA A 178 32.85 -20.52 22.34
CA ALA A 178 33.05 -21.88 21.85
C ALA A 178 33.00 -22.94 22.96
#